data_AF-A0A5D3ENZ6-F1
#
_entry.id   AF-A0A5D3ENZ6-F1
#
_cell.length_a   1.000
_cell.length_b   1.000
_cell.length_c   1.000
_cell.angle_alpha   90.00
_cell.angle_beta   90.00
_cell.angle_gamma   90.00
#
_symmetry.space_group_name_H-M   'P 1'
#
loop_
_entity.id
_entity.type
_entity.pdbx_description
1 polymer ?
#
loop_
_entity_poly.entity_id
_entity_poly.type
_entity_poly.pdbx_seq_one_letter_code
_entity_poly.pdbx_strand_id
1 'polypeptide(L)'
;MIKRFALLCVSAFLPIWGIAQIQKTILSAQVYDYQRNMVYFDCVQTPLIHQEFHVNPGEIHSYPFDTEQIVAMFINGRTKVLLLPGDSLHAVIRYEGKNVTSIDFTGTEQAVFHNRLYRDIERLKRDMRYKTQLLGCVVLDVKPKDRINDSRLLLDKVKNMIEEVGSACAPSVANYIMAEIESLVYNSFMEYPVMYAETRKLPVEKQEIGDYWKLMDGYVLRKDAASLRVPEYAGLLMRYCFYRNEYQARERGEDYKIPDVFEGMYKELASFYEGELRDFVLYTLLVNFIRNGKEIERADVLVKDYKERYNINKEHMHILDNLLQ
;
A
#
# COMPACT_ATOMS: atom_id res chain seq x y z
N MET A 1 -71.57 -40.01 16.51
CA MET A 1 -72.02 -39.37 15.25
C MET A 1 -71.59 -37.91 15.32
N ILE A 2 -70.99 -37.35 14.24
CA ILE A 2 -70.50 -35.96 14.05
C ILE A 2 -69.17 -35.67 14.78
N LYS A 3 -67.96 -35.79 14.19
CA LYS A 3 -67.25 -35.10 13.07
C LYS A 3 -66.83 -33.64 13.31
N ARG A 4 -65.49 -33.47 13.40
CA ARG A 4 -64.60 -32.40 12.87
C ARG A 4 -64.71 -30.99 13.50
N PHE A 5 -63.59 -30.45 13.99
CA PHE A 5 -62.66 -29.65 13.18
C PHE A 5 -61.34 -29.38 13.93
N ALA A 6 -60.27 -29.29 13.14
CA ALA A 6 -58.87 -29.18 13.54
C ALA A 6 -58.50 -27.79 14.09
N LEU A 7 -57.49 -27.74 14.97
CA LEU A 7 -56.52 -26.64 14.96
C LEU A 7 -55.16 -27.18 15.45
N LEU A 8 -54.31 -27.53 14.48
CA LEU A 8 -52.90 -27.82 14.68
C LEU A 8 -52.17 -26.47 14.72
N CYS A 9 -51.83 -25.99 15.91
CA CYS A 9 -50.94 -24.83 16.08
C CYS A 9 -49.51 -25.27 15.77
N VAL A 10 -49.14 -25.24 14.49
CA VAL A 10 -47.73 -25.25 14.06
C VAL A 10 -47.25 -23.80 14.12
N SER A 11 -46.63 -23.44 15.24
CA SER A 11 -45.86 -22.19 15.35
C SER A 11 -44.62 -22.29 14.48
N ALA A 12 -44.73 -21.81 13.24
CA ALA A 12 -43.60 -21.59 12.36
C ALA A 12 -42.73 -20.46 12.97
N PHE A 13 -41.68 -20.84 13.69
CA PHE A 13 -40.54 -19.97 13.90
C PHE A 13 -39.86 -19.78 12.54
N LEU A 14 -40.23 -18.73 11.82
CA LEU A 14 -39.42 -18.21 10.73
C LEU A 14 -38.16 -17.62 11.36
N PRO A 15 -36.96 -18.17 11.11
CA PRO A 15 -35.75 -17.47 11.49
C PRO A 15 -35.69 -16.24 10.59
N ILE A 16 -35.87 -15.07 11.18
CA ILE A 16 -35.50 -13.81 10.54
C ILE A 16 -33.97 -13.89 10.40
N TRP A 17 -33.51 -14.43 9.27
CA TRP A 17 -32.18 -14.15 8.77
C TRP A 17 -32.22 -12.66 8.41
N GLY A 18 -32.01 -11.82 9.43
CA GLY A 18 -31.57 -10.47 9.20
C GLY A 18 -30.28 -10.61 8.42
N ILE A 19 -30.32 -10.28 7.14
CA ILE A 19 -29.11 -9.90 6.42
C ILE A 19 -28.59 -8.74 7.24
N ALA A 20 -27.59 -8.99 8.09
CA ALA A 20 -26.85 -7.93 8.74
C ALA A 20 -26.31 -7.10 7.57
N GLN A 21 -26.94 -5.95 7.32
CA GLN A 21 -26.47 -5.02 6.32
C GLN A 21 -25.05 -4.68 6.74
N ILE A 22 -24.05 -5.13 5.97
CA ILE A 22 -22.64 -4.85 6.24
C ILE A 22 -22.56 -3.34 6.45
N GLN A 23 -22.17 -2.94 7.66
CA GLN A 23 -22.10 -1.54 8.00
C GLN A 23 -21.10 -0.90 7.03
N LYS A 24 -21.55 0.13 6.31
CA LYS A 24 -20.67 0.84 5.38
C LYS A 24 -19.47 1.40 6.11
N THR A 25 -18.33 1.38 5.45
CA THR A 25 -17.15 2.11 5.92
C THR A 25 -17.38 3.59 5.63
N ILE A 26 -17.07 4.47 6.58
CA ILE A 26 -17.35 5.90 6.46
C ILE A 26 -16.07 6.67 6.73
N LEU A 27 -15.63 7.42 5.72
CA LEU A 27 -14.64 8.47 5.91
C LEU A 27 -15.34 9.83 5.91
N SER A 28 -15.07 10.63 6.93
CA SER A 28 -15.47 12.04 6.92
C SER A 28 -14.32 12.95 7.30
N ALA A 29 -14.35 14.19 6.82
CA ALA A 29 -13.35 15.18 7.18
C ALA A 29 -13.93 16.59 7.29
N GLN A 30 -13.38 17.36 8.22
CA GLN A 30 -13.46 18.81 8.23
C GLN A 30 -12.09 19.37 7.87
N VAL A 31 -12.04 20.26 6.88
CA VAL A 31 -10.81 20.86 6.40
C VAL A 31 -10.83 22.37 6.67
N TYR A 32 -9.80 22.86 7.33
CA TYR A 32 -9.61 24.27 7.65
C TYR A 32 -8.37 24.82 6.94
N ASP A 33 -8.43 26.09 6.54
CA ASP A 33 -7.28 26.86 6.01
C ASP A 33 -6.67 26.29 4.70
N TYR A 34 -7.43 25.47 3.98
CA TYR A 34 -7.01 24.86 2.73
C TYR A 34 -7.31 25.79 1.54
N GLN A 35 -6.28 26.07 0.73
CA GLN A 35 -6.33 27.11 -0.30
C GLN A 35 -6.92 26.64 -1.64
N ARG A 36 -7.32 25.38 -1.79
CA ARG A 36 -7.94 24.88 -3.04
C ARG A 36 -9.46 24.86 -2.93
N ASN A 37 -10.13 24.70 -4.07
CA ASN A 37 -11.59 24.75 -4.16
C ASN A 37 -12.29 23.41 -3.89
N MET A 38 -11.55 22.31 -3.90
CA MET A 38 -12.10 20.95 -3.80
C MET A 38 -11.37 20.12 -2.75
N VAL A 39 -12.13 19.39 -1.93
CA VAL A 39 -11.64 18.32 -1.06
C VAL A 39 -11.75 16.99 -1.82
N TYR A 40 -10.66 16.25 -1.88
CA TYR A 40 -10.58 14.96 -2.57
C TYR A 40 -10.37 13.85 -1.56
N PHE A 41 -11.18 12.80 -1.65
CA PHE A 41 -10.95 11.52 -1.01
C PHE A 41 -10.61 10.51 -2.11
N ASP A 42 -9.37 10.04 -2.12
CA ASP A 42 -8.87 9.14 -3.16
C ASP A 42 -8.36 7.83 -2.55
N CYS A 43 -8.94 6.70 -2.93
CA CYS A 43 -8.42 5.40 -2.54
C CYS A 43 -7.13 5.09 -3.28
N VAL A 44 -6.12 4.67 -2.53
CA VAL A 44 -4.80 4.34 -3.05
C VAL A 44 -4.84 3.10 -3.95
N GLN A 45 -5.66 2.12 -3.58
CA GLN A 45 -5.69 0.81 -4.23
C GLN A 45 -6.61 0.75 -5.45
N THR A 46 -7.63 1.60 -5.52
CA THR A 46 -8.62 1.53 -6.60
C THR A 46 -9.12 2.91 -6.97
N PRO A 47 -9.26 3.23 -8.28
CA PRO A 47 -9.88 4.48 -8.72
C PRO A 47 -11.40 4.50 -8.48
N LEU A 48 -12.01 3.37 -8.10
CA LEU A 48 -13.48 3.24 -7.96
C LEU A 48 -14.01 3.78 -6.64
N ILE A 49 -13.14 3.91 -5.64
CA ILE A 49 -13.47 4.47 -4.33
C ILE A 49 -12.85 5.87 -4.29
N HIS A 50 -13.59 6.85 -4.77
CA HIS A 50 -13.18 8.24 -4.77
C HIS A 50 -14.39 9.16 -4.58
N GLN A 51 -14.16 10.35 -4.04
CA GLN A 51 -15.20 11.36 -3.89
C GLN A 51 -14.61 12.77 -3.82
N GLU A 52 -15.31 13.73 -4.44
CA GLU A 52 -14.93 15.14 -4.44
C GLU A 52 -16.01 15.99 -3.78
N PHE A 53 -15.59 17.01 -3.03
CA PHE A 53 -16.48 17.97 -2.37
C PHE A 53 -15.98 19.39 -2.61
N HIS A 54 -16.90 20.35 -2.71
CA HIS A 54 -16.50 21.76 -2.69
C HIS A 54 -15.99 22.14 -1.29
N VAL A 55 -14.89 22.91 -1.24
CA VAL A 55 -14.32 23.37 0.03
C VAL A 55 -15.23 24.45 0.62
N ASN A 56 -15.88 24.10 1.71
CA ASN A 56 -16.60 25.02 2.57
C ASN A 56 -16.00 24.90 3.99
N PRO A 57 -15.29 25.93 4.48
CA PRO A 57 -14.62 25.84 5.77
C PRO A 57 -15.55 25.39 6.91
N GLY A 58 -15.16 24.34 7.63
CA GLY A 58 -15.93 23.78 8.74
C GLY A 58 -17.07 22.82 8.35
N GLU A 59 -17.37 22.66 7.06
CA GLU A 59 -18.32 21.65 6.59
C GLU A 59 -17.76 20.24 6.81
N ILE A 60 -18.64 19.32 7.22
CA ILE A 60 -18.30 17.90 7.31
C ILE A 60 -18.55 17.28 5.93
N HIS A 61 -17.47 16.91 5.25
CA HIS A 61 -17.54 16.11 4.04
C HIS A 61 -17.55 14.64 4.44
N SER A 62 -18.56 13.88 4.02
CA SER A 62 -18.74 12.48 4.43
C SER A 62 -18.93 11.58 3.21
N TYR A 63 -18.21 10.47 3.19
CA TYR A 63 -18.21 9.50 2.10
C TYR A 63 -18.38 8.07 2.66
N PRO A 64 -19.59 7.50 2.58
CA PRO A 64 -19.82 6.09 2.87
C PRO A 64 -19.48 5.23 1.64
N PHE A 65 -18.68 4.19 1.83
CA PHE A 65 -18.28 3.26 0.77
C PHE A 65 -18.17 1.82 1.29
N ASP A 66 -18.19 0.88 0.35
CA ASP A 66 -18.11 -0.54 0.62
C ASP A 66 -16.68 -1.04 0.35
N THR A 67 -16.14 -1.84 1.28
CA THR A 67 -14.84 -2.52 1.13
C THR A 67 -14.85 -3.81 1.93
N GLU A 68 -14.15 -4.82 1.42
CA GLU A 68 -13.98 -6.12 2.09
C GLU A 68 -12.61 -6.24 2.79
N GLN A 69 -11.69 -5.31 2.51
CA GLN A 69 -10.33 -5.32 3.04
C GLN A 69 -9.91 -3.92 3.51
N ILE A 70 -8.74 -3.83 4.14
CA ILE A 70 -8.14 -2.56 4.53
C ILE A 70 -7.96 -1.65 3.29
N VAL A 71 -8.38 -0.40 3.40
CA VAL A 71 -8.12 0.61 2.37
C VAL A 71 -7.29 1.75 2.94
N ALA A 72 -6.45 2.33 2.10
CA ALA A 72 -5.80 3.59 2.39
C ALA A 72 -6.45 4.69 1.56
N MET A 73 -6.94 5.73 2.24
CA MET A 73 -7.55 6.89 1.60
C MET A 73 -6.62 8.10 1.77
N PHE A 74 -6.34 8.79 0.67
CA PHE A 74 -5.76 10.11 0.73
C PHE A 74 -6.87 11.16 0.86
N ILE A 75 -6.71 12.07 1.81
CA ILE A 75 -7.43 13.34 1.87
C ILE A 75 -6.52 14.41 1.26
N ASN A 76 -6.98 15.02 0.16
CA ASN A 76 -6.27 16.05 -0.60
C ASN A 76 -4.86 15.65 -1.07
N GLY A 77 -4.61 14.34 -1.26
CA GLY A 77 -3.30 13.81 -1.62
C GLY A 77 -2.20 14.06 -0.58
N ARG A 78 -2.55 14.40 0.67
CA ARG A 78 -1.59 14.77 1.74
C ARG A 78 -1.71 13.90 2.97
N THR A 79 -2.92 13.72 3.44
CA THR A 79 -3.19 12.93 4.65
C THR A 79 -3.62 11.54 4.21
N LYS A 80 -2.84 10.52 4.53
CA LYS A 80 -3.26 9.13 4.35
C LYS A 80 -3.90 8.62 5.64
N VAL A 81 -5.07 8.00 5.51
CA VAL A 81 -5.77 7.32 6.60
C VAL A 81 -6.03 5.85 6.22
N LEU A 82 -6.05 4.98 7.22
CA LEU A 82 -6.31 3.55 7.07
C LEU A 82 -7.71 3.22 7.60
N LEU A 83 -8.49 2.45 6.84
CA LEU A 83 -9.85 2.07 7.20
C LEU A 83 -10.05 0.57 6.98
N LEU A 84 -10.56 -0.12 7.99
CA LEU A 84 -11.05 -1.50 7.90
C LEU A 84 -12.54 -1.52 7.50
N PRO A 85 -13.05 -2.65 6.99
CA PRO A 85 -14.48 -2.81 6.72
C PRO A 85 -15.34 -2.46 7.94
N GLY A 86 -16.28 -1.52 7.77
CA GLY A 86 -17.19 -1.07 8.81
C GLY A 86 -16.66 0.03 9.73
N ASP A 87 -15.42 0.49 9.53
CA ASP A 87 -14.87 1.61 10.28
C ASP A 87 -15.64 2.92 9.99
N SER A 88 -15.80 3.74 11.02
CA SER A 88 -16.19 5.14 10.87
C SER A 88 -15.06 6.01 11.39
N LEU A 89 -14.49 6.85 10.53
CA LEU A 89 -13.42 7.78 10.89
C LEU A 89 -13.82 9.19 10.49
N HIS A 90 -13.63 10.12 11.42
CA HIS A 90 -13.73 11.55 11.20
C HIS A 90 -12.37 12.20 11.43
N ALA A 91 -11.87 12.92 10.42
CA ALA A 91 -10.60 13.63 10.46
C ALA A 91 -10.81 15.15 10.47
N VAL A 92 -10.30 15.84 11.49
CA VAL A 92 -10.24 17.30 11.52
C VAL A 92 -8.83 17.71 11.11
N ILE A 93 -8.70 18.40 9.98
CA ILE A 93 -7.39 18.71 9.37
C ILE A 93 -7.23 20.22 9.24
N ARG A 94 -6.10 20.74 9.73
CA ARG A 94 -5.70 22.14 9.54
C ARG A 94 -4.50 22.23 8.60
N TYR A 95 -4.54 23.22 7.72
CA TYR A 95 -3.49 23.48 6.74
C TYR A 95 -2.79 24.81 7.01
N GLU A 96 -1.53 24.90 6.60
CA GLU A 96 -0.80 26.15 6.41
C GLU A 96 -0.22 26.14 5.00
N GLY A 97 -0.88 26.88 4.09
CA GLY A 97 -0.61 26.79 2.66
C GLY A 97 -0.87 25.38 2.12
N LYS A 98 0.20 24.68 1.75
CA LYS A 98 0.14 23.29 1.24
C LYS A 98 0.42 22.22 2.31
N ASN A 99 0.81 22.62 3.51
CA ASN A 99 1.26 21.72 4.56
C ASN A 99 0.13 21.43 5.54
N VAL A 100 0.08 20.21 6.07
CA VAL A 100 -0.82 19.86 7.18
C VAL A 100 -0.12 20.22 8.49
N THR A 101 -0.76 21.05 9.32
CA THR A 101 -0.23 21.50 10.61
C THR A 101 -0.74 20.66 11.77
N SER A 102 -2.00 20.22 11.72
CA SER A 102 -2.56 19.32 12.71
C SER A 102 -3.61 18.39 12.09
N ILE A 103 -3.75 17.23 12.73
CA ILE A 103 -4.81 16.27 12.44
C ILE A 103 -5.29 15.58 13.72
N ASP A 104 -6.60 15.63 13.91
CA ASP A 104 -7.30 14.96 15.00
C ASP A 104 -8.32 13.96 14.45
N PHE A 105 -8.45 12.84 15.15
CA PHE A 105 -9.32 11.73 14.75
C PHE A 105 -10.37 11.45 15.82
N THR A 106 -11.63 11.30 15.37
CA THR A 106 -12.77 10.78 16.13
C THR A 106 -13.51 9.73 15.29
N GLY A 107 -14.45 8.99 15.89
CA GLY A 107 -15.17 7.89 15.24
C GLY A 107 -15.09 6.59 16.01
N THR A 108 -15.11 5.46 15.32
CA THR A 108 -14.92 4.12 15.91
C THR A 108 -13.58 4.07 16.63
N GLU A 109 -13.55 3.58 17.87
CA GLU A 109 -12.35 3.59 18.72
C GLU A 109 -11.14 2.93 18.05
N GLN A 110 -11.36 1.79 17.38
CA GLN A 110 -10.32 1.06 16.65
C GLN A 110 -9.80 1.86 15.44
N ALA A 111 -10.68 2.44 14.63
CA ALA A 111 -10.29 3.28 13.51
C ALA A 111 -9.44 4.48 13.97
N VAL A 112 -9.85 5.14 15.05
CA VAL A 112 -9.12 6.26 15.66
C VAL A 112 -7.75 5.80 16.16
N PHE A 113 -7.68 4.66 16.83
CA PHE A 113 -6.43 4.08 17.33
C PHE A 113 -5.45 3.78 16.19
N HIS A 114 -5.87 3.05 15.16
CA HIS A 114 -5.05 2.69 14.01
C HIS A 114 -4.48 3.92 13.30
N ASN A 115 -5.29 4.97 13.11
CA ASN A 115 -4.86 6.19 12.43
C ASN A 115 -3.95 7.07 13.31
N ARG A 116 -4.09 7.03 14.63
CA ARG A 116 -3.13 7.67 15.55
C ARG A 116 -1.78 6.95 15.49
N LEU A 117 -1.77 5.62 15.56
CA LEU A 117 -0.55 4.82 15.40
C LEU A 117 0.15 5.15 14.07
N TYR A 118 -0.59 5.16 12.97
CA TYR A 118 -0.06 5.50 11.65
C TYR A 118 0.55 6.92 11.62
N ARG A 119 -0.18 7.92 12.15
CA ARG A 119 0.31 9.30 12.27
C ARG A 119 1.58 9.40 13.12
N ASP A 120 1.66 8.64 14.21
CA ASP A 120 2.79 8.66 15.13
C ASP A 120 4.04 8.03 14.47
N ILE A 121 3.87 7.03 13.60
CA ILE A 121 4.94 6.51 12.74
C ILE A 121 5.39 7.54 11.70
N GLU A 122 4.47 8.28 11.07
CA GLU A 122 4.84 9.40 10.19
C GLU A 122 5.59 10.50 10.94
N ARG A 123 5.22 10.76 12.20
CA ARG A 123 5.95 11.67 13.08
C ARG A 123 7.35 11.15 13.38
N LEU A 124 7.50 9.88 13.74
CA LEU A 124 8.79 9.25 13.96
C LEU A 124 9.73 9.44 12.76
N LYS A 125 9.25 9.20 11.53
CA LYS A 125 10.05 9.42 10.31
C LYS A 125 10.54 10.87 10.20
N ARG A 126 9.69 11.85 10.51
CA ARG A 126 10.05 13.27 10.51
C ARG A 126 11.05 13.63 11.61
N ASP A 127 10.86 13.10 12.82
CA ASP A 127 11.74 13.35 13.96
C ASP A 127 13.14 12.76 13.73
N MET A 128 13.21 11.59 13.08
CA MET A 128 14.45 11.00 12.58
C MET A 128 15.06 11.76 11.39
N ARG A 129 14.34 12.75 10.83
CA ARG A 129 14.67 13.42 9.55
C ARG A 129 14.90 12.41 8.41
N TYR A 130 14.24 11.25 8.48
CA TYR A 130 14.41 10.15 7.56
C TYR A 130 14.05 10.59 6.15
N LYS A 131 14.99 10.45 5.22
CA LYS A 131 14.78 10.82 3.83
C LYS A 131 14.01 9.72 3.12
N THR A 132 12.74 9.95 2.80
CA THR A 132 11.91 8.94 2.13
C THR A 132 12.28 8.73 0.67
N GLN A 133 12.93 9.72 0.03
CA GLN A 133 13.29 9.70 -1.38
C GLN A 133 14.80 9.47 -1.58
N LEU A 134 15.17 8.43 -2.32
CA LEU A 134 16.58 8.06 -2.53
C LEU A 134 17.36 9.12 -3.32
N LEU A 135 16.75 9.76 -4.33
CA LEU A 135 17.37 10.89 -5.05
C LEU A 135 17.70 12.05 -4.11
N GLY A 136 16.85 12.32 -3.12
CA GLY A 136 17.11 13.32 -2.10
C GLY A 136 18.33 12.98 -1.25
N CYS A 137 18.54 11.70 -0.93
CA CYS A 137 19.74 11.23 -0.25
C CYS A 137 21.00 11.49 -1.09
N VAL A 138 20.95 11.20 -2.40
CA VAL A 138 22.09 11.44 -3.31
C VAL A 138 22.44 12.92 -3.39
N VAL A 139 21.45 13.78 -3.58
CA VAL A 139 21.63 15.24 -3.67
C VAL A 139 22.29 15.79 -2.41
N LEU A 140 21.87 15.30 -1.25
CA LEU A 140 22.40 15.70 0.06
C LEU A 140 23.68 14.98 0.46
N ASP A 141 24.23 14.12 -0.42
CA ASP A 141 25.45 13.34 -0.18
C ASP A 141 25.39 12.46 1.09
N VAL A 142 24.20 11.92 1.41
CA VAL A 142 24.04 10.97 2.51
C VAL A 142 24.82 9.70 2.18
N LYS A 143 25.76 9.29 3.04
CA LYS A 143 26.59 8.12 2.74
C LYS A 143 25.75 6.84 2.80
N PRO A 144 26.02 5.84 1.95
CA PRO A 144 25.26 4.58 1.95
C PRO A 144 25.25 3.91 3.32
N LYS A 145 26.37 3.84 4.04
CA LYS A 145 26.44 3.37 5.43
C LYS A 145 25.42 4.05 6.35
N ASP A 146 25.35 5.38 6.33
CA ASP A 146 24.42 6.16 7.15
C ASP A 146 22.97 5.86 6.75
N ARG A 147 22.70 5.81 5.45
CA ARG A 147 21.37 5.45 4.93
C ARG A 147 20.94 4.06 5.40
N ILE A 148 21.80 3.04 5.26
CA ILE A 148 21.48 1.67 5.68
C ILE A 148 21.21 1.63 7.18
N ASN A 149 22.02 2.33 8.00
CA ASN A 149 21.83 2.39 9.44
C ASN A 149 20.52 3.09 9.83
N ASP A 150 20.21 4.23 9.22
CA ASP A 150 18.95 4.96 9.43
C ASP A 150 17.74 4.11 9.05
N SER A 151 17.83 3.35 7.95
CA SER A 151 16.77 2.45 7.49
C SER A 151 16.56 1.26 8.45
N ARG A 152 17.64 0.66 8.98
CA ARG A 152 17.53 -0.37 10.04
C ARG A 152 16.88 0.19 11.29
N LEU A 153 17.34 1.36 11.74
CA LEU A 153 16.80 2.02 12.92
C LEU A 153 15.31 2.35 12.77
N LEU A 154 14.89 2.79 11.57
CA LEU A 154 13.48 3.03 11.28
C LEU A 154 12.67 1.74 11.39
N LEU A 155 13.13 0.66 10.75
CA LEU A 155 12.45 -0.64 10.78
C LEU A 155 12.30 -1.15 12.21
N ASP A 156 13.38 -1.13 13.00
CA ASP A 156 13.38 -1.60 14.38
C ASP A 156 12.42 -0.77 15.26
N LYS A 157 12.44 0.55 15.13
CA LYS A 157 11.54 1.42 15.90
C LYS A 157 10.07 1.20 15.54
N VAL A 158 9.73 1.07 14.26
CA VAL A 158 8.34 0.80 13.85
C VAL A 158 7.90 -0.57 14.33
N LYS A 159 8.76 -1.58 14.19
CA LYS A 159 8.47 -2.93 14.69
C LYS A 159 8.19 -2.90 16.19
N ASN A 160 9.02 -2.22 16.98
CA ASN A 160 8.79 -2.06 18.42
C ASN A 160 7.47 -1.33 18.71
N MET A 161 7.14 -0.25 17.98
CA MET A 161 5.85 0.44 18.14
C MET A 161 4.66 -0.48 17.90
N ILE A 162 4.74 -1.39 16.92
CA ILE A 162 3.68 -2.37 16.62
C ILE A 162 3.62 -3.48 17.68
N GLU A 163 4.77 -3.95 18.16
CA GLU A 163 4.85 -4.95 19.23
C GLU A 163 4.31 -4.40 20.56
N GLU A 164 4.62 -3.14 20.89
CA GLU A 164 4.16 -2.45 22.11
C GLU A 164 2.63 -2.31 22.15
N VAL A 165 1.99 -2.01 21.02
CA VAL A 165 0.52 -1.94 20.95
C VAL A 165 -0.14 -3.31 20.92
N GLY A 166 0.59 -4.34 20.49
CA GLY A 166 0.14 -5.73 20.51
C GLY A 166 -1.23 -5.94 19.87
N SER A 167 -2.12 -6.63 20.59
CA SER A 167 -3.47 -6.96 20.11
C SER A 167 -4.43 -5.78 19.97
N ALA A 168 -4.05 -4.57 20.41
CA ALA A 168 -4.83 -3.37 20.15
C ALA A 168 -4.72 -2.91 18.69
N CYS A 169 -3.70 -3.35 17.95
CA CYS A 169 -3.58 -3.12 16.52
C CYS A 169 -4.08 -4.35 15.76
N ALA A 170 -5.03 -4.15 14.84
CA ALA A 170 -5.49 -5.21 13.98
C ALA A 170 -4.31 -5.77 13.13
N PRO A 171 -4.20 -7.10 12.95
CA PRO A 171 -3.11 -7.69 12.16
C PRO A 171 -3.00 -7.15 10.73
N SER A 172 -4.13 -6.87 10.09
CA SER A 172 -4.16 -6.26 8.75
C SER A 172 -3.55 -4.85 8.73
N VAL A 173 -3.77 -4.04 9.78
CA VAL A 173 -3.18 -2.71 9.92
C VAL A 173 -1.67 -2.84 10.17
N ALA A 174 -1.27 -3.72 11.10
CA ALA A 174 0.13 -3.98 11.38
C ALA A 174 0.90 -4.44 10.13
N ASN A 175 0.33 -5.37 9.35
CA ASN A 175 0.94 -5.86 8.13
C ASN A 175 1.02 -4.78 7.04
N TYR A 176 -0.03 -3.98 6.85
CA TYR A 176 -0.02 -2.87 5.91
C TYR A 176 1.11 -1.87 6.24
N ILE A 177 1.20 -1.47 7.51
CA ILE A 177 2.23 -0.54 7.99
C ILE A 177 3.63 -1.13 7.78
N MET A 178 3.83 -2.40 8.17
CA MET A 178 5.12 -3.05 8.01
C MET A 178 5.51 -3.18 6.54
N ALA A 179 4.60 -3.58 5.65
CA ALA A 179 4.87 -3.65 4.22
C ALA A 179 5.28 -2.29 3.65
N GLU A 180 4.64 -1.20 4.08
CA GLU A 180 5.02 0.16 3.67
C GLU A 180 6.43 0.54 4.16
N ILE A 181 6.76 0.24 5.42
CA ILE A 181 8.07 0.57 6.01
C ILE A 181 9.19 -0.30 5.42
N GLU A 182 8.95 -1.59 5.28
CA GLU A 182 9.86 -2.53 4.63
C GLU A 182 10.14 -2.10 3.18
N SER A 183 9.15 -1.59 2.46
CA SER A 183 9.34 -1.02 1.11
C SER A 183 10.32 0.13 1.09
N LEU A 184 10.24 1.05 2.06
CA LEU A 184 11.20 2.16 2.16
C LEU A 184 12.61 1.67 2.53
N VAL A 185 12.69 0.70 3.44
CA VAL A 185 13.94 0.21 4.02
C VAL A 185 14.70 -0.66 3.02
N TYR A 186 14.06 -1.69 2.47
CA TYR A 186 14.73 -2.66 1.62
C TYR A 186 14.99 -2.13 0.21
N ASN A 187 14.19 -1.18 -0.32
CA ASN A 187 14.60 -0.45 -1.52
C ASN A 187 15.87 0.37 -1.28
N SER A 188 16.05 0.91 -0.07
CA SER A 188 17.30 1.58 0.29
C SER A 188 18.49 0.62 0.28
N PHE A 189 18.27 -0.65 0.59
CA PHE A 189 19.34 -1.65 0.60
C PHE A 189 19.72 -2.06 -0.82
N MET A 190 18.72 -2.25 -1.70
CA MET A 190 18.91 -2.78 -3.06
C MET A 190 19.23 -1.72 -4.13
N GLU A 191 18.87 -0.45 -3.91
CA GLU A 191 19.02 0.60 -4.94
C GLU A 191 20.06 1.65 -4.55
N TYR A 192 20.07 2.07 -3.28
CA TYR A 192 20.87 3.23 -2.88
C TYR A 192 22.37 3.04 -3.07
N PRO A 193 22.99 1.89 -2.70
CA PRO A 193 24.41 1.67 -2.91
C PRO A 193 24.84 1.77 -4.38
N VAL A 194 24.06 1.17 -5.28
CA VAL A 194 24.32 1.17 -6.72
C VAL A 194 24.17 2.58 -7.29
N MET A 195 23.06 3.26 -6.98
CA MET A 195 22.82 4.63 -7.43
C MET A 195 23.88 5.61 -6.92
N TYR A 196 24.31 5.46 -5.66
CA TYR A 196 25.38 6.27 -5.10
C TYR A 196 26.73 5.98 -5.80
N ALA A 197 27.03 4.72 -6.11
CA ALA A 197 28.24 4.35 -6.84
C ALA A 197 28.29 5.00 -8.23
N GLU A 198 27.19 4.93 -8.97
CA GLU A 198 27.07 5.53 -10.30
C GLU A 198 27.22 7.05 -10.26
N THR A 199 26.60 7.71 -9.28
CA THR A 199 26.59 9.18 -9.19
C THR A 199 27.90 9.74 -8.64
N ARG A 200 28.44 9.13 -7.58
CA ARG A 200 29.63 9.63 -6.86
C ARG A 200 30.93 8.97 -7.31
N LYS A 201 30.86 8.01 -8.24
CA LYS A 201 32.01 7.22 -8.73
C LYS A 201 32.77 6.52 -7.60
N LEU A 202 32.04 6.12 -6.54
CA LEU A 202 32.57 5.36 -5.40
C LEU A 202 32.05 3.92 -5.48
N PRO A 203 32.90 2.93 -5.82
CA PRO A 203 32.50 1.52 -5.91
C PRO A 203 31.80 1.04 -4.63
N VAL A 204 30.80 0.16 -4.79
CA VAL A 204 29.95 -0.33 -3.69
C VAL A 204 30.77 -0.92 -2.54
N GLU A 205 31.87 -1.60 -2.85
CA GLU A 205 32.80 -2.22 -1.90
C GLU A 205 33.49 -1.19 -0.98
N LYS A 206 33.56 0.07 -1.41
CA LYS A 206 34.16 1.18 -0.67
C LYS A 206 33.14 2.04 0.08
N GLN A 207 31.87 1.65 0.08
CA GLN A 207 30.79 2.44 0.71
C GLN A 207 30.55 2.10 2.19
N GLU A 208 31.40 1.25 2.78
CA GLU A 208 31.35 0.86 4.20
C GLU A 208 30.01 0.22 4.64
N ILE A 209 29.28 -0.42 3.72
CA ILE A 209 28.01 -1.10 3.99
C ILE A 209 28.18 -2.58 4.34
N GLY A 210 29.40 -3.11 4.27
CA GLY A 210 29.68 -4.54 4.33
C GLY A 210 29.44 -5.21 2.98
N ASP A 211 29.06 -6.49 3.01
CA ASP A 211 28.69 -7.24 1.80
C ASP A 211 27.29 -6.81 1.34
N TYR A 212 27.23 -6.13 0.18
CA TYR A 212 26.00 -5.65 -0.43
C TYR A 212 24.96 -6.77 -0.56
N TRP A 213 25.38 -7.97 -0.96
CA TRP A 213 24.45 -9.06 -1.23
C TRP A 213 23.80 -9.61 0.03
N LYS A 214 24.47 -9.46 1.17
CA LYS A 214 23.99 -9.86 2.50
C LYS A 214 23.09 -8.84 3.17
N LEU A 215 22.88 -7.66 2.57
CA LEU A 215 21.96 -6.66 3.13
C LEU A 215 20.51 -7.17 3.17
N MET A 216 20.16 -8.11 2.29
CA MET A 216 18.84 -8.72 2.18
C MET A 216 18.73 -10.08 2.90
N ASP A 217 19.77 -10.52 3.62
CA ASP A 217 19.75 -11.79 4.33
C ASP A 217 18.63 -11.82 5.38
N GLY A 218 17.86 -12.92 5.38
CA GLY A 218 16.74 -13.11 6.32
C GLY A 218 15.47 -12.32 5.98
N TYR A 219 15.44 -11.53 4.90
CA TYR A 219 14.21 -10.89 4.45
C TYR A 219 13.21 -11.93 3.93
N VAL A 220 11.96 -11.85 4.41
CA VAL A 220 10.87 -12.76 4.04
C VAL A 220 9.75 -11.96 3.39
N LEU A 221 9.32 -12.43 2.23
CA LEU A 221 8.22 -11.80 1.49
C LEU A 221 6.89 -11.99 2.24
N ARG A 222 6.18 -10.88 2.44
CA ARG A 222 4.80 -10.82 2.90
C ARG A 222 3.85 -11.28 1.80
N LYS A 223 2.95 -12.20 2.14
CA LYS A 223 1.92 -12.77 1.25
C LYS A 223 0.49 -12.51 1.74
N ASP A 224 0.35 -11.86 2.89
CA ASP A 224 -0.96 -11.58 3.45
C ASP A 224 -1.67 -10.47 2.65
N ALA A 225 -3.00 -10.53 2.62
CA ALA A 225 -3.81 -9.64 1.81
C ALA A 225 -3.58 -8.15 2.09
N ALA A 226 -3.30 -7.77 3.34
CA ALA A 226 -3.10 -6.36 3.70
C ALA A 226 -1.78 -5.81 3.16
N SER A 227 -0.70 -6.59 3.23
CA SER A 227 0.58 -6.22 2.62
C SER A 227 0.47 -6.07 1.09
N LEU A 228 -0.33 -6.94 0.46
CA LEU A 228 -0.62 -6.90 -0.99
C LEU A 228 -1.64 -5.82 -1.37
N ARG A 229 -1.89 -4.84 -0.48
CA ARG A 229 -2.61 -3.60 -0.79
C ARG A 229 -1.72 -2.36 -0.74
N VAL A 230 -0.42 -2.51 -0.46
CA VAL A 230 0.54 -1.40 -0.38
C VAL A 230 1.22 -1.21 -1.74
N PRO A 231 0.96 -0.11 -2.48
CA PRO A 231 1.59 0.09 -3.80
C PRO A 231 3.11 0.13 -3.76
N GLU A 232 3.69 0.73 -2.71
CA GLU A 232 5.14 0.79 -2.52
C GLU A 232 5.75 -0.61 -2.39
N TYR A 233 4.98 -1.56 -1.84
CA TYR A 233 5.39 -2.96 -1.69
C TYR A 233 5.45 -3.68 -3.04
N ALA A 234 4.55 -3.37 -3.97
CA ALA A 234 4.69 -3.88 -5.35
C ALA A 234 6.01 -3.40 -5.99
N GLY A 235 6.38 -2.13 -5.77
CA GLY A 235 7.68 -1.59 -6.22
C GLY A 235 8.86 -2.34 -5.61
N LEU A 236 8.81 -2.59 -4.30
CA LEU A 236 9.81 -3.42 -3.61
C LEU A 236 9.91 -4.82 -4.21
N LEU A 237 8.78 -5.49 -4.46
CA LEU A 237 8.75 -6.83 -5.05
C LEU A 237 9.37 -6.83 -6.45
N MET A 238 9.02 -5.87 -7.32
CA MET A 238 9.62 -5.77 -8.65
C MET A 238 11.15 -5.63 -8.56
N ARG A 239 11.65 -4.73 -7.70
CA ARG A 239 13.09 -4.55 -7.51
C ARG A 239 13.74 -5.79 -6.91
N TYR A 240 13.08 -6.45 -5.96
CA TYR A 240 13.58 -7.67 -5.32
C TYR A 240 13.76 -8.82 -6.31
N CYS A 241 12.82 -9.03 -7.23
CA CYS A 241 12.96 -10.00 -8.32
C CYS A 241 14.27 -9.76 -9.09
N PHE A 242 14.51 -8.53 -9.56
CA PHE A 242 15.71 -8.19 -10.32
C PHE A 242 16.98 -8.30 -9.50
N TYR A 243 16.98 -7.83 -8.25
CA TYR A 243 18.10 -7.98 -7.32
C TYR A 243 18.47 -9.46 -7.10
N ARG A 244 17.48 -10.34 -6.95
CA ARG A 244 17.70 -11.78 -6.75
C ARG A 244 18.21 -12.46 -8.02
N ASN A 245 17.71 -12.08 -9.19
CA ASN A 245 18.21 -12.59 -10.47
C ASN A 245 19.66 -12.16 -10.71
N GLU A 246 19.99 -10.90 -10.40
CA GLU A 246 21.36 -10.36 -10.46
C GLU A 246 22.30 -11.12 -9.53
N TYR A 247 21.89 -11.34 -8.28
CA TYR A 247 22.64 -12.15 -7.32
C TYR A 247 22.90 -13.57 -7.84
N GLN A 248 21.87 -14.23 -8.37
CA GLN A 248 21.99 -15.60 -8.89
C GLN A 248 22.88 -15.69 -10.12
N ALA A 249 22.83 -14.71 -11.04
CA ALA A 249 23.71 -14.66 -12.20
C ALA A 249 25.17 -14.47 -11.78
N ARG A 250 25.42 -13.56 -10.83
CA ARG A 250 26.75 -13.34 -10.24
C ARG A 250 27.33 -14.63 -9.65
N GLU A 251 26.54 -15.40 -8.90
CA GLU A 251 26.98 -16.68 -8.32
C GLU A 251 27.36 -17.72 -9.40
N ARG A 252 26.82 -17.59 -10.62
CA ARG A 252 27.19 -18.41 -11.78
C ARG A 252 28.32 -17.81 -12.63
N GLY A 253 28.83 -16.62 -12.28
CA GLY A 253 29.79 -15.89 -13.10
C GLY A 253 29.20 -15.31 -14.38
N GLU A 254 27.88 -15.09 -14.41
CA GLU A 254 27.13 -14.51 -15.53
C GLU A 254 26.73 -13.07 -15.23
N ASP A 255 26.63 -12.24 -16.29
CA ASP A 255 26.04 -10.91 -16.20
C ASP A 255 24.53 -10.99 -16.38
N TYR A 256 23.79 -10.27 -15.53
CA TYR A 256 22.34 -10.12 -15.66
C TYR A 256 21.99 -8.69 -16.07
N LYS A 257 21.22 -8.58 -17.17
CA LYS A 257 20.66 -7.31 -17.61
C LYS A 257 19.17 -7.29 -17.27
N ILE A 258 18.76 -6.35 -16.42
CA ILE A 258 17.36 -6.08 -16.12
C ILE A 258 16.62 -5.74 -17.43
N PRO A 259 15.45 -6.35 -17.70
CA PRO A 259 14.65 -5.99 -18.86
C PRO A 259 14.29 -4.50 -18.86
N ASP A 260 14.54 -3.84 -19.99
CA ASP A 260 14.24 -2.43 -20.24
C ASP A 260 12.94 -2.23 -21.02
N VAL A 261 12.23 -3.32 -21.34
CA VAL A 261 10.93 -3.32 -22.03
C VAL A 261 9.86 -4.03 -21.22
N PHE A 262 8.63 -3.55 -21.38
CA PHE A 262 7.45 -3.96 -20.61
C PHE A 262 7.16 -5.47 -20.63
N GLU A 263 7.20 -6.11 -21.80
CA GLU A 263 6.95 -7.56 -21.94
C GLU A 263 8.05 -8.38 -21.26
N GLY A 264 9.29 -7.90 -21.31
CA GLY A 264 10.43 -8.53 -20.64
C GLY A 264 10.26 -8.49 -19.13
N MET A 265 9.92 -7.32 -18.58
CA MET A 265 9.62 -7.17 -17.15
C MET A 265 8.45 -8.08 -16.73
N TYR A 266 7.35 -8.07 -17.50
CA TYR A 266 6.19 -8.91 -17.22
C TYR A 266 6.56 -10.40 -17.16
N LYS A 267 7.30 -10.89 -18.17
CA LYS A 267 7.71 -12.30 -18.24
C LYS A 267 8.59 -12.70 -17.06
N GLU A 268 9.55 -11.86 -16.67
CA GLU A 268 10.42 -12.15 -15.52
C GLU A 268 9.64 -12.19 -14.22
N LEU A 269 8.77 -11.21 -13.96
CA LEU A 269 7.96 -11.17 -12.75
C LEU A 269 6.98 -12.35 -12.70
N ALA A 270 6.38 -12.71 -13.83
CA ALA A 270 5.48 -13.87 -13.95
C ALA A 270 6.18 -15.21 -13.68
N SER A 271 7.48 -15.30 -14.01
CA SER A 271 8.28 -16.51 -13.80
C SER A 271 8.87 -16.57 -12.39
N PHE A 272 9.18 -15.43 -11.78
CA PHE A 272 9.82 -15.34 -10.48
C PHE A 272 8.83 -15.54 -9.32
N TYR A 273 7.62 -15.01 -9.44
CA TYR A 273 6.59 -15.07 -8.41
C TYR A 273 5.53 -16.12 -8.69
N GLU A 274 4.85 -16.55 -7.63
CA GLU A 274 3.71 -17.48 -7.69
C GLU A 274 2.55 -16.95 -6.83
N GLY A 275 1.34 -17.46 -7.09
CA GLY A 275 0.14 -17.17 -6.31
C GLY A 275 -0.17 -15.68 -6.20
N GLU A 276 -0.57 -15.25 -4.99
CA GLU A 276 -0.97 -13.87 -4.67
C GLU A 276 0.13 -12.83 -4.97
N LEU A 277 1.40 -13.20 -4.79
CA LEU A 277 2.52 -12.30 -5.11
C LEU A 277 2.61 -12.03 -6.62
N ARG A 278 2.45 -13.07 -7.43
CA ARG A 278 2.44 -12.93 -8.89
C ARG A 278 1.24 -12.12 -9.33
N ASP A 279 0.06 -12.42 -8.80
CA ASP A 279 -1.15 -11.68 -9.10
C ASP A 279 -0.97 -10.17 -8.84
N PHE A 280 -0.56 -9.82 -7.63
CA PHE A 280 -0.39 -8.44 -7.19
C PHE A 280 0.67 -7.66 -7.98
N VAL A 281 1.83 -8.27 -8.23
CA VAL A 281 2.94 -7.61 -8.93
C VAL A 281 2.62 -7.40 -10.41
N LEU A 282 2.04 -8.42 -11.07
CA LEU A 282 1.64 -8.29 -12.48
C LEU A 282 0.50 -7.27 -12.64
N TYR A 283 -0.52 -7.33 -11.79
CA TYR A 283 -1.58 -6.32 -11.74
C TYR A 283 -1.00 -4.90 -11.63
N THR A 284 -0.10 -4.68 -10.67
CA THR A 284 0.49 -3.35 -10.45
C THR A 284 1.33 -2.88 -11.62
N LEU A 285 2.11 -3.79 -12.26
CA LEU A 285 2.87 -3.47 -13.46
C LEU A 285 1.95 -3.00 -14.59
N LEU A 286 0.86 -3.74 -14.84
CA LEU A 286 -0.12 -3.43 -15.89
C LEU A 286 -0.81 -2.09 -15.61
N VAL A 287 -1.29 -1.86 -14.39
CA VAL A 287 -1.92 -0.59 -13.99
C VAL A 287 -0.99 0.60 -14.21
N ASN A 288 0.27 0.49 -13.77
CA ASN A 288 1.24 1.57 -13.93
C ASN A 288 1.55 1.84 -15.40
N PHE A 289 1.65 0.80 -16.23
CA PHE A 289 1.86 0.95 -17.66
C PHE A 289 0.69 1.66 -18.35
N ILE A 290 -0.54 1.21 -18.10
CA ILE A 290 -1.77 1.79 -18.69
C ILE A 290 -1.92 3.25 -18.28
N ARG A 291 -1.75 3.56 -16.99
CA ARG A 291 -1.85 4.94 -16.46
C ARG A 291 -0.83 5.90 -17.05
N ASN A 292 0.34 5.40 -17.47
CA ASN A 292 1.35 6.22 -18.14
C ASN A 292 0.99 6.55 -19.61
N GLY A 293 -0.09 5.96 -20.15
CA GLY A 293 -0.74 6.38 -21.40
C GLY A 293 0.07 6.18 -22.67
N LYS A 294 1.18 5.43 -22.63
CA LYS A 294 2.01 5.13 -23.80
C LYS A 294 1.69 3.71 -24.26
N GLU A 295 1.24 3.56 -25.50
CA GLU A 295 1.16 2.27 -26.20
C GLU A 295 0.19 1.25 -25.55
N ILE A 296 -1.05 1.68 -25.28
CA ILE A 296 -2.10 0.86 -24.64
C ILE A 296 -2.32 -0.49 -25.35
N GLU A 297 -2.17 -0.55 -26.67
CA GLU A 297 -2.30 -1.78 -27.46
C GLU A 297 -1.33 -2.90 -27.01
N ARG A 298 -0.14 -2.54 -26.50
CA ARG A 298 0.82 -3.50 -25.93
C ARG A 298 0.33 -4.04 -24.59
N ALA A 299 -0.38 -3.21 -23.83
CA ALA A 299 -0.99 -3.61 -22.57
C ALA A 299 -2.09 -4.66 -22.79
N ASP A 300 -2.90 -4.52 -23.84
CA ASP A 300 -4.03 -5.44 -24.11
C ASP A 300 -3.61 -6.91 -24.21
N VAL A 301 -2.49 -7.19 -24.87
CA VAL A 301 -1.98 -8.57 -25.02
C VAL A 301 -1.61 -9.16 -23.66
N LEU A 302 -0.88 -8.41 -22.83
CA LEU A 302 -0.44 -8.87 -21.52
C LEU A 302 -1.58 -8.89 -20.51
N VAL A 303 -2.55 -7.99 -20.61
CA VAL A 303 -3.75 -7.97 -19.78
C VAL A 303 -4.59 -9.24 -20.04
N LYS A 304 -4.73 -9.67 -21.29
CA LYS A 304 -5.40 -10.93 -21.62
C LYS A 304 -4.68 -12.14 -21.03
N ASP A 305 -3.36 -12.23 -21.24
CA ASP A 305 -2.54 -13.31 -20.67
C ASP A 305 -2.63 -13.35 -19.13
N TYR A 306 -2.55 -12.20 -18.47
CA TYR A 306 -2.70 -12.05 -17.03
C TYR A 306 -4.06 -12.55 -16.54
N LYS A 307 -5.15 -12.11 -17.16
CA LYS A 307 -6.52 -12.52 -16.79
C LYS A 307 -6.75 -14.01 -16.95
N GLU A 308 -6.22 -14.61 -18.01
CA GLU A 308 -6.41 -16.04 -18.30
C GLU A 308 -5.58 -16.96 -17.40
N ARG A 309 -4.37 -16.53 -17.00
CA ARG A 309 -3.39 -17.43 -16.38
C ARG A 309 -3.02 -17.11 -14.94
N TYR A 310 -3.06 -15.84 -14.56
CA TYR A 310 -2.41 -15.38 -13.34
C TYR A 310 -3.35 -14.63 -12.39
N ASN A 311 -4.47 -14.11 -12.87
CA ASN A 311 -5.41 -13.38 -12.04
C ASN A 311 -6.03 -14.27 -10.95
N ILE A 312 -5.98 -13.78 -9.71
CA ILE A 312 -6.66 -14.39 -8.56
C ILE A 312 -7.71 -13.43 -8.00
N ASN A 313 -7.36 -12.14 -7.88
CA ASN A 313 -8.27 -11.14 -7.35
C ASN A 313 -9.18 -10.54 -8.43
N LYS A 314 -10.50 -10.74 -8.29
CA LYS A 314 -11.52 -10.20 -9.21
C LYS A 314 -11.56 -8.67 -9.22
N GLU A 315 -11.19 -8.01 -8.12
CA GLU A 315 -11.07 -6.54 -8.05
C GLU A 315 -10.03 -6.03 -9.05
N HIS A 316 -8.86 -6.72 -9.14
CA HIS A 316 -7.80 -6.36 -10.08
C HIS A 316 -8.27 -6.39 -11.53
N MET A 317 -9.02 -7.43 -11.91
CA MET A 317 -9.60 -7.58 -13.24
C MET A 317 -10.56 -6.43 -13.54
N HIS A 318 -11.47 -6.12 -12.63
CA HIS A 318 -12.44 -5.05 -12.80
C HIS A 318 -11.77 -3.67 -12.94
N ILE A 319 -10.74 -3.40 -12.14
CA ILE A 319 -9.98 -2.14 -12.25
C ILE A 319 -9.26 -2.05 -13.60
N LEU A 320 -8.61 -3.13 -14.06
CA LEU A 320 -7.95 -3.14 -15.37
C LEU A 320 -8.94 -2.91 -16.52
N ASP A 321 -10.13 -3.52 -16.46
CA ASP A 321 -11.18 -3.31 -17.45
C ASP A 321 -11.61 -1.84 -17.52
N ASN A 322 -11.79 -1.18 -16.37
CA ASN A 322 -12.16 0.23 -16.33
C ASN A 322 -11.05 1.16 -16.81
N LEU A 323 -9.77 0.79 -16.64
CA LEU A 323 -8.63 1.60 -17.08
C LEU A 323 -8.37 1.52 -18.59
N LEU A 324 -8.91 0.50 -19.27
CA LEU A 324 -8.75 0.30 -20.72
C LEU A 324 -9.92 0.88 -21.54
N GLN A 325 -10.96 1.40 -20.89
CA GLN A 325 -12.09 2.09 -21.53
C GLN A 325 -11.76 3.55 -21.85
#